data_AF-A0A6P4ESH5-F1
#
_entry.id   AF-A0A6P4ESH5-F1
#
_cell.length_a   1.000
_cell.length_b   1.000
_cell.length_c   1.000
_cell.angle_alpha   90.00
_cell.angle_beta   90.00
_cell.angle_gamma   90.00
#
_symmetry.space_group_name_H-M   'P 1'
#
loop_
_entity.id
_entity.type
_entity.pdbx_description
1 polymer ?
#
loop_
_entity_poly.entity_id
_entity_poly.type
_entity_poly.pdbx_seq_one_letter_code
_entity_poly.pdbx_strand_id
1 'polypeptide(L)'
;LFKKESGYKPWLINVEIDSCRFLRKPYDFMGVMIYNFFRNFTNVNHTCPLSGDLIIKNMYLTTEPFKGLPWPSGDYLFAMNWKFFRKPQFDTNVSFQFIENLL
;
A
#
# COMPACT_ATOMS: atom_id res chain seq x y z
N LEU A 1 2.12 -8.72 -3.49
CA LEU A 1 1.77 -9.14 -2.10
C LEU A 1 2.02 -10.63 -1.98
N PHE A 2 2.62 -11.05 -0.87
CA PHE A 2 2.94 -12.45 -0.60
C PHE A 2 2.24 -12.90 0.67
N LYS A 3 1.80 -14.17 0.70
CA LYS A 3 1.30 -14.82 1.91
C LYS A 3 2.30 -15.90 2.32
N LYS A 4 2.59 -15.97 3.62
CA LYS A 4 3.50 -16.96 4.18
C LYS A 4 2.75 -18.27 4.42
N GLU A 5 3.23 -19.33 3.79
CA GLU A 5 2.80 -20.71 4.01
C GLU A 5 4.07 -21.54 4.20
N SER A 6 4.39 -22.47 3.29
CA SER A 6 5.72 -23.10 3.15
C SER A 6 6.72 -22.14 2.48
N GLY A 7 6.88 -20.94 3.03
CA GLY A 7 7.59 -19.80 2.44
C GLY A 7 6.66 -18.69 1.94
N TYR A 8 7.23 -17.55 1.54
CA TYR A 8 6.45 -16.44 0.95
C TYR A 8 6.09 -16.77 -0.50
N LYS A 9 4.83 -17.15 -0.73
CA LYS A 9 4.32 -17.39 -2.08
C LYS A 9 3.65 -16.12 -2.61
N PRO A 10 3.85 -15.76 -3.90
CA PRO A 10 3.07 -14.72 -4.52
C PRO A 10 1.58 -15.03 -4.32
N TRP A 11 0.86 -14.08 -3.74
CA TRP A 11 -0.59 -14.22 -3.59
C TRP A 11 -1.29 -13.66 -4.83
N LEU A 12 -2.59 -13.39 -4.73
CA LEU A 12 -3.44 -12.96 -5.83
C LEU A 12 -3.13 -11.56 -6.39
N ILE A 13 -2.23 -10.81 -5.74
CA ILE A 13 -2.10 -9.37 -6.00
C ILE A 13 -0.68 -9.02 -6.47
N ASN A 14 -0.61 -8.74 -7.78
CA ASN A 14 0.52 -8.13 -8.47
C ASN A 14 -0.01 -6.96 -9.30
N VAL A 15 0.13 -5.73 -8.79
CA VAL A 15 -0.40 -4.52 -9.40
C VAL A 15 0.70 -3.49 -9.59
N GLU A 16 0.68 -2.80 -10.72
CA GLU A 16 1.53 -1.63 -10.97
C GLU A 16 0.62 -0.40 -11.05
N ILE A 17 0.89 0.58 -10.19
CA ILE A 17 0.02 1.76 -10.03
C ILE A 17 0.82 3.00 -10.41
N ASP A 18 0.37 3.69 -11.46
CA ASP A 18 0.81 5.07 -11.72
C ASP A 18 0.20 5.99 -10.66
N SER A 19 1.02 6.46 -9.72
CA SER A 19 0.61 7.32 -8.61
C SER A 19 -0.04 8.62 -9.09
N CYS A 20 0.42 9.21 -10.19
CA CYS A 20 -0.13 10.46 -10.70
C CYS A 20 -1.50 10.28 -11.33
N ARG A 21 -1.68 9.23 -12.10
CA ARG A 21 -2.99 8.86 -12.64
C ARG A 21 -3.95 8.50 -11.51
N PHE A 22 -3.47 7.75 -10.53
CA PHE A 22 -4.24 7.31 -9.37
C PHE A 22 -4.74 8.48 -8.51
N LEU A 23 -3.88 9.45 -8.20
CA LEU A 23 -4.26 10.64 -7.43
C LEU A 23 -5.30 11.52 -8.13
N ARG A 24 -5.34 11.51 -9.48
CA ARG A 24 -6.38 12.22 -10.25
C ARG A 24 -7.70 11.47 -10.25
N LYS A 25 -7.65 10.15 -10.42
CA LYS A 25 -8.82 9.28 -10.42
C LYS A 25 -8.42 7.89 -9.90
N PRO A 26 -8.79 7.55 -8.66
CA PRO A 26 -8.56 6.21 -8.13
C PRO A 26 -9.24 5.16 -9.01
N TYR A 27 -8.47 4.18 -9.48
CA TYR A 27 -8.95 3.14 -10.41
C TYR A 27 -8.67 1.71 -9.92
N ASP A 28 -7.82 1.56 -8.91
CA ASP A 28 -7.38 0.26 -8.40
C ASP A 28 -7.68 0.18 -6.90
N PHE A 29 -8.35 -0.90 -6.49
CA PHE A 29 -8.76 -1.11 -5.11
C PHE A 29 -7.56 -1.24 -4.16
N MET A 30 -6.48 -1.90 -4.58
CA MET A 30 -5.26 -2.01 -3.77
C MET A 30 -4.56 -0.67 -3.64
N GLY A 31 -4.58 0.13 -4.70
CA GLY A 31 -4.16 1.53 -4.63
C GLY A 31 -4.95 2.34 -3.61
N VAL A 32 -6.28 2.19 -3.59
CA VAL A 32 -7.16 2.86 -2.61
C VAL A 32 -6.85 2.42 -1.19
N MET A 33 -6.69 1.12 -0.96
CA MET A 33 -6.33 0.58 0.34
C MET A 33 -4.99 1.15 0.83
N ILE A 34 -3.94 1.08 0.00
CA ILE A 34 -2.61 1.63 0.31
C ILE A 34 -2.69 3.13 0.57
N TYR A 35 -3.36 3.89 -0.30
CA TYR A 35 -3.52 5.33 -0.13
C TYR A 35 -4.26 5.69 1.17
N ASN A 36 -5.29 4.92 1.55
CA ASN A 36 -6.01 5.15 2.80
C ASN A 36 -5.14 4.95 4.06
N PHE A 37 -4.08 4.14 4.00
CA PHE A 37 -3.12 4.05 5.11
C PHE A 37 -2.32 5.34 5.29
N PHE A 38 -1.86 5.96 4.20
CA PHE A 38 -0.91 7.07 4.29
C PHE A 38 -1.56 8.46 4.16
N ARG A 39 -2.75 8.57 3.55
CA ARG A 39 -3.38 9.86 3.18
C ARG A 39 -3.52 10.86 4.33
N ASN A 40 -3.74 10.40 5.56
CA ASN A 40 -3.92 11.27 6.73
C ASN A 40 -2.59 11.68 7.37
N PHE A 41 -1.50 11.03 6.98
CA PHE A 41 -0.16 11.22 7.55
C PHE A 41 0.82 11.84 6.55
N THR A 42 0.35 12.13 5.34
CA THR A 42 1.18 12.63 4.25
C THR A 42 0.70 13.96 3.70
N ASN A 43 1.63 14.73 3.16
CA ASN A 43 1.35 15.96 2.42
C ASN A 43 1.02 15.71 0.93
N VAL A 44 0.94 14.45 0.50
CA VAL A 44 0.54 14.00 -0.85
C VAL A 44 -0.98 14.07 -1.04
N ASN A 45 -1.58 15.24 -0.82
CA ASN A 45 -3.02 15.48 -1.05
C ASN A 45 -3.30 16.37 -2.28
N HIS A 46 -2.30 16.61 -3.11
CA HIS A 46 -2.42 17.44 -4.31
C HIS A 46 -2.35 16.60 -5.58
N THR A 47 -2.97 17.11 -6.65
CA THR A 47 -2.91 16.49 -7.97
C THR A 47 -1.51 16.68 -8.57
N CYS A 48 -1.01 15.65 -9.26
CA CYS A 48 0.32 15.73 -9.88
C CYS A 48 0.49 16.94 -10.81
N PRO A 49 1.70 17.55 -10.82
CA PRO A 49 2.99 16.98 -10.40
C PRO A 49 3.26 17.01 -8.89
N LEU A 50 3.78 15.90 -8.35
CA LEU A 50 4.29 15.87 -6.97
C LEU A 50 5.58 16.67 -6.90
N SER A 51 5.56 17.80 -6.20
CA SER A 51 6.70 18.69 -6.05
C SER A 51 7.02 18.99 -4.60
N GLY A 52 8.30 19.16 -4.30
CA GLY A 52 8.80 19.38 -2.94
C GLY A 52 8.98 18.07 -2.16
N ASP A 53 9.21 18.19 -0.85
CA ASP A 53 9.47 17.06 0.02
C ASP A 53 8.18 16.28 0.30
N LEU A 54 8.16 14.99 -0.04
CA LEU A 54 7.08 14.09 0.32
C LEU A 54 7.33 13.56 1.73
N ILE A 55 6.45 13.91 2.64
CA ILE A 55 6.63 13.64 4.07
C ILE A 55 5.52 12.70 4.53
N ILE A 56 5.89 11.69 5.30
CA ILE A 56 4.97 10.86 6.09
C ILE A 56 5.39 11.02 7.56
N LYS A 57 4.51 11.54 8.41
CA LYS A 57 4.82 11.79 9.84
C LYS A 57 3.72 11.22 10.74
N ASN A 58 4.15 10.68 11.88
CA ASN A 58 3.27 10.17 12.95
C ASN A 58 2.23 9.15 12.47
N MET A 59 2.60 8.32 11.49
CA MET A 59 1.71 7.28 10.99
C MET A 59 1.48 6.20 12.06
N TYR A 60 0.22 5.86 12.27
CA TYR A 60 -0.19 4.68 13.01
C TYR A 60 -1.04 3.78 12.11
N LEU A 61 -1.02 2.48 12.39
CA LEU A 61 -1.79 1.50 11.62
C LEU A 61 -3.23 1.46 12.13
N THR A 62 -4.18 1.53 11.20
CA THR A 62 -5.60 1.31 11.46
C THR A 62 -6.08 0.08 10.70
N THR A 63 -7.13 -0.56 11.21
CA THR A 63 -7.75 -1.72 10.55
C THR A 63 -8.78 -1.32 9.50
N GLU A 64 -9.14 -0.04 9.41
CA GLU A 64 -10.15 0.48 8.49
C GLU A 64 -9.88 0.15 7.02
N PRO A 65 -8.65 0.30 6.48
CA PRO A 65 -8.41 0.00 5.07
C PRO A 65 -8.58 -1.48 4.73
N PHE A 66 -8.48 -2.39 5.70
CA PHE A 66 -8.66 -3.82 5.50
C PHE A 66 -10.14 -4.25 5.44
N LYS A 67 -11.09 -3.42 5.89
CA LYS A 67 -12.53 -3.76 5.99
C LYS A 67 -13.24 -4.10 4.66
N GLY A 68 -12.59 -3.87 3.51
CA GLY A 68 -13.19 -4.09 2.19
C GLY A 68 -13.01 -5.50 1.59
N LEU A 69 -12.14 -6.34 2.16
CA LEU A 69 -11.86 -7.69 1.65
C LEU A 69 -11.88 -8.70 2.81
N PRO A 70 -12.40 -9.93 2.64
CA PRO A 70 -12.18 -11.00 3.62
C PRO A 70 -10.72 -11.43 3.57
N TRP A 71 -9.88 -10.75 4.34
CA TRP A 71 -8.48 -11.10 4.51
C TRP A 71 -8.38 -12.34 5.41
N PRO A 72 -7.87 -13.48 4.91
CA PRO A 72 -7.73 -14.65 5.76
C PRO A 72 -6.68 -14.41 6.83
N SER A 73 -6.86 -14.99 8.01
CA SER A 73 -5.84 -14.92 9.06
C SER A 73 -4.51 -15.50 8.56
N GLY A 74 -3.39 -14.83 8.85
CA GLY A 74 -2.07 -15.28 8.44
C GLY A 74 -1.01 -14.19 8.40
N ASP A 75 0.22 -14.61 8.07
CA ASP A 75 1.36 -13.71 7.90
C ASP A 75 1.49 -13.30 6.42
N TYR A 76 1.62 -12.01 6.18
CA TYR A 76 1.68 -11.39 4.86
C TYR A 76 2.93 -10.52 4.72
N LEU A 77 3.37 -10.36 3.47
CA LEU A 77 4.45 -9.44 3.08
C LEU A 77 3.96 -8.54 1.94
N PHE A 78 3.80 -7.26 2.23
CA PHE A 78 3.69 -6.22 1.22
C PHE A 78 5.08 -5.87 0.72
N ALA A 79 5.40 -6.31 -0.50
CA ALA A 79 6.57 -5.88 -1.23
C ALA A 79 6.15 -4.84 -2.27
N MET A 80 6.70 -3.64 -2.17
CA MET A 80 6.41 -2.51 -3.05
C MET A 80 7.72 -1.97 -3.62
N ASN A 81 7.75 -1.76 -4.93
CA ASN A 81 8.87 -1.12 -5.63
C ASN A 81 8.42 0.27 -6.08
N TRP A 82 9.17 1.30 -5.67
CA TRP A 82 8.87 2.68 -6.01
C TRP A 82 9.75 3.14 -7.16
N LYS A 83 9.11 3.57 -8.25
CA LYS A 83 9.80 4.06 -9.45
C LYS A 83 9.47 5.53 -9.68
N PHE A 84 10.48 6.38 -9.72
CA PHE A 84 10.35 7.75 -10.20
C PHE A 84 10.97 7.86 -11.58
N PHE A 85 10.26 8.48 -12.53
CA PHE A 85 10.70 8.58 -13.93
C PHE A 85 11.12 7.24 -14.53
N ARG A 86 10.37 6.17 -14.20
CA ARG A 86 10.64 4.77 -14.60
C ARG A 86 11.96 4.17 -14.08
N LYS A 87 12.64 4.83 -13.15
CA LYS A 87 13.83 4.31 -12.47
C LYS A 87 13.47 3.88 -11.04
N PRO A 88 13.83 2.66 -10.61
CA PRO A 88 13.62 2.23 -9.24
C PRO A 88 14.40 3.17 -8.30
N GLN A 89 13.72 3.67 -7.28
CA GLN A 89 14.30 4.58 -6.29
C GLN A 89 14.54 3.86 -4.97
N PHE A 90 13.53 3.13 -4.50
CA PHE A 90 13.60 2.37 -3.26
C PHE A 90 12.55 1.27 -3.25
N ASP A 91 12.78 0.28 -2.40
CA ASP A 91 11.87 -0.82 -2.13
C ASP A 91 11.33 -0.68 -0.71
N THR A 92 10.08 -1.08 -0.51
CA THR A 92 9.44 -1.09 0.79
C THR A 92 8.80 -2.46 1.01
N ASN A 93 9.40 -3.21 1.93
CA ASN A 93 8.97 -4.55 2.31
C ASN A 93 8.41 -4.51 3.72
N VAL A 94 7.10 -4.66 3.87
CA VAL A 94 6.40 -4.63 5.16
C VAL A 94 5.81 -6.01 5.43
N SER A 95 6.31 -6.65 6.48
CA SER A 95 5.73 -7.91 6.99
C SER A 95 4.72 -7.59 8.08
N PHE A 96 3.53 -8.20 8.01
CA PHE A 96 2.48 -8.02 9.00
C PHE A 96 1.66 -9.29 9.16
N GLN A 97 1.00 -9.43 10.31
CA GLN A 97 0.07 -10.52 10.59
C GLN A 97 -1.35 -9.97 10.61
N PHE A 98 -2.27 -10.65 9.95
CA PHE A 98 -3.69 -10.35 9.99
C PHE A 98 -4.44 -11.44 10.76
N ILE A 99 -5.37 -11.05 11.63
CA ILE A 99 -6.19 -11.95 12.45
C ILE A 99 -7.66 -11.54 12.30
N GLU A 100 -8.51 -12.45 11.81
CA GLU A 100 -9.91 -12.21 11.44
C GLU A 100 -10.84 -11.79 12.60
N ASN A 101 -10.38 -11.88 13.86
CA ASN A 101 -11.18 -11.62 15.07
C ASN A 101 -10.72 -10.41 15.90
N LEU A 102 -9.89 -9.53 15.33
CA LEU A 102 -9.40 -8.30 16.00
C LEU A 102 -10.14 -7.02 15.53
N LEU A 103 -11.24 -7.20 14.80
CA LEU A 103 -12.06 -6.16 14.16
C LEU A 103 -13.48 -6.15 14.73
#